data_AF-A0A8J3J109-F1
#
_entry.id   AF-A0A8J3J109-F1
#
_cell.length_a   1.000
_cell.length_b   1.000
_cell.length_c   1.000
_cell.angle_alpha   90.00
_cell.angle_beta   90.00
_cell.angle_gamma   90.00
#
_symmetry.space_group_name_H-M   'P 1'
#
loop_
_entity.id
_entity.type
_entity.pdbx_description
1 polymer ?
#
loop_
_entity_poly.entity_id
_entity_poly.type
_entity_poly.pdbx_seq_one_letter_code
_entity_poly.pdbx_strand_id
1 'polypeptide(L)'
;MVYYWWSRYGNFPAGMYNLPHMGKVISYYRQRRYSTQDAFAIACGVEKRTVQEWETAIMTNDTGRRIFLAKMLKIPVALLGLDWHQVSDDPHGAYQDPISSLQEMIEKDAFYVYEDVLVMGNEYIYNGGSLDIVYRVDRRLRKLEAIARHARSSDKEAWMMLLCRFYQLSTRMKQQILLDAHDASKHAQKAITLATELNDPELLAASHVHAACTYDQQYESTNDSKSLKAAQTAIAQAQKYLGKIPNGPLKGNIYLESANINAPFALHDPSLQSQCRKWQDQATVMLYKGQVEPDASFMRFNLAAVNHEKAKVLLQFGTKDGKKISSENAKEVRNKLKTASSILPPNLAMWQVCFQETEARLYLAEHDIEGCVHTAKLALANAKAMHSKTEEENIKNLHADLVQSGVKSPYIDNLGVELGIFPD
;
A
#
# COMPACT_ATOMS: atom_id res chain seq x y z
N MET A 1 12.20 -15.98 -0.63
CA MET A 1 12.63 -14.86 0.22
C MET A 1 12.95 -15.45 1.58
N VAL A 2 14.15 -15.24 2.13
CA VAL A 2 14.48 -15.72 3.48
C VAL A 2 13.85 -14.73 4.47
N TYR A 3 12.81 -15.14 5.18
CA TYR A 3 12.18 -14.31 6.20
C TYR A 3 12.98 -14.42 7.50
N TYR A 4 13.70 -13.36 7.85
CA TYR A 4 14.34 -13.25 9.16
C TYR A 4 13.32 -12.78 10.20
N TRP A 5 13.41 -13.29 11.44
CA TRP A 5 12.49 -12.90 12.53
C TRP A 5 12.53 -11.39 12.83
N TRP A 6 13.65 -10.72 12.54
CA TRP A 6 13.81 -9.27 12.76
C TRP A 6 13.23 -8.40 11.64
N SER A 7 12.74 -8.99 10.55
CA SER A 7 12.19 -8.23 9.40
C SER A 7 11.04 -7.31 9.80
N ARG A 8 10.30 -7.69 10.86
CA ARG A 8 9.21 -6.89 11.45
C ARG A 8 9.65 -5.54 12.04
N TYR A 9 10.94 -5.39 12.36
CA TYR A 9 11.50 -4.17 12.94
C TYR A 9 12.30 -3.32 11.93
N GLY A 10 12.54 -3.86 10.73
CA GLY A 10 13.29 -3.20 9.66
C GLY A 10 14.06 -4.20 8.79
N ASN A 11 14.39 -3.78 7.57
CA ASN A 11 15.21 -4.56 6.65
C ASN A 11 16.69 -4.43 7.02
N PHE A 12 17.15 -5.28 7.95
CA PHE A 12 18.53 -5.31 8.40
C PHE A 12 19.29 -6.49 7.77
N PRO A 13 20.53 -6.27 7.27
CA PRO A 13 21.40 -7.37 6.86
C PRO A 13 21.61 -8.38 7.98
N ALA A 14 21.83 -9.65 7.63
CA ALA A 14 22.17 -10.67 8.61
C ALA A 14 23.50 -10.36 9.30
N GLY A 15 23.51 -10.48 10.62
CA GLY A 15 24.70 -10.41 11.47
C GLY A 15 25.14 -11.80 11.94
N MET A 16 25.73 -11.87 13.13
CA MET A 16 26.16 -13.13 13.73
C MET A 16 25.03 -13.77 14.57
N TYR A 17 25.07 -15.10 14.72
CA TYR A 17 24.20 -15.86 15.64
C TYR A 17 22.68 -15.69 15.42
N ASN A 18 22.24 -15.59 14.16
CA ASN A 18 20.82 -15.35 13.84
C ASN A 18 20.26 -14.06 14.46
N LEU A 19 21.11 -13.01 14.50
CA LEU A 19 20.74 -11.65 14.84
C LEU A 19 20.96 -10.75 13.61
N PRO A 20 20.27 -9.60 13.52
CA PRO A 20 20.58 -8.59 12.52
C PRO A 20 21.98 -7.99 12.75
N HIS A 21 22.54 -7.36 11.72
CA HIS A 21 23.75 -6.55 11.84
C HIS A 21 23.50 -5.39 12.80
N MET A 22 24.05 -5.46 14.02
CA MET A 22 23.72 -4.54 15.12
C MET A 22 24.03 -3.09 14.77
N GLY A 23 25.14 -2.81 14.08
CA GLY A 23 25.48 -1.47 13.65
C GLY A 23 24.44 -0.84 12.69
N LYS A 24 23.82 -1.64 11.80
CA LYS A 24 22.74 -1.16 10.93
C LYS A 24 21.46 -0.89 11.71
N VAL A 25 21.15 -1.71 12.71
CA VAL A 25 20.05 -1.45 13.66
C VAL A 25 20.28 -0.14 14.41
N ILE A 26 21.49 0.06 14.97
CA ILE A 26 21.85 1.27 15.72
C ILE A 26 21.73 2.50 14.84
N SER A 27 22.30 2.46 13.62
CA SER A 27 22.20 3.58 12.67
C SER A 27 20.74 3.89 12.33
N TYR A 28 19.92 2.86 12.07
CA TYR A 28 18.51 3.04 11.73
C TYR A 28 17.73 3.73 12.86
N TYR A 29 17.80 3.20 14.08
CA TYR A 29 17.11 3.79 15.24
C TYR A 29 17.70 5.14 15.66
N ARG A 30 19.00 5.37 15.46
CA ARG A 30 19.61 6.69 15.63
C ARG A 30 18.97 7.69 14.70
N GLN A 31 18.91 7.44 13.39
CA GLN A 31 18.40 8.41 12.41
C GLN A 31 16.97 8.87 12.72
N ARG A 32 16.17 8.04 13.39
CA ARG A 32 14.80 8.37 13.81
C ARG A 32 14.74 9.31 15.02
N ARG A 33 15.77 9.31 15.88
CA ARG A 33 15.79 10.07 17.14
C ARG A 33 16.77 11.25 17.12
N TYR A 34 17.88 11.09 16.42
CA TYR A 34 18.98 12.04 16.29
C TYR A 34 19.37 12.15 14.82
N SER A 35 19.27 13.36 14.26
CA SER A 35 19.51 13.61 12.84
C SER A 35 20.95 13.29 12.41
N THR A 36 21.94 13.54 13.28
CA THR A 36 23.37 13.33 12.98
C THR A 36 24.06 12.40 13.99
N GLN A 37 25.19 11.81 13.57
CA GLN A 37 26.07 11.07 14.48
C GLN A 37 26.62 11.97 15.59
N ASP A 38 26.91 13.24 15.28
CA ASP A 38 27.41 14.21 16.26
C ASP A 38 26.38 14.49 17.37
N ALA A 39 25.11 14.70 16.99
CA ALA A 39 24.03 14.91 17.95
C ALA A 39 23.84 13.70 18.87
N PHE A 40 23.96 12.49 18.32
CA PHE A 40 23.87 11.26 19.12
C PHE A 40 25.09 11.07 20.03
N ALA A 41 26.29 11.41 19.56
CA ALA A 41 27.52 11.36 20.33
C ALA A 41 27.44 12.28 21.57
N ILE A 42 26.96 13.52 21.37
CA ILE A 42 26.67 14.47 22.46
C ILE A 42 25.67 13.87 23.46
N ALA A 43 24.56 13.30 22.96
CA ALA A 43 23.53 12.72 23.82
C ALA A 43 24.06 11.53 24.65
N CYS A 44 25.04 10.79 24.12
CA CYS A 44 25.66 9.65 24.81
C CYS A 44 26.88 10.03 25.65
N GLY A 45 27.37 11.27 25.60
CA GLY A 45 28.60 11.68 26.26
C GLY A 45 29.86 11.01 25.69
N VAL A 46 29.88 10.70 24.39
CA VAL A 46 31.01 10.04 23.71
C VAL A 46 31.45 10.84 22.48
N GLU A 47 32.59 10.46 21.90
CA GLU A 47 33.07 11.04 20.63
C GLU A 47 32.30 10.49 19.42
N LYS A 48 32.21 11.29 18.34
CA LYS A 48 31.60 10.88 17.06
C LYS A 48 32.19 9.59 16.51
N ARG A 49 33.50 9.41 16.64
CA ARG A 49 34.23 8.22 16.18
C ARG A 49 33.67 6.95 16.84
N THR A 50 33.36 7.01 18.14
CA THR A 50 32.77 5.90 18.89
C THR A 50 31.40 5.51 18.33
N VAL A 51 30.58 6.50 17.94
CA VAL A 51 29.29 6.24 17.28
C VAL A 51 29.48 5.57 15.91
N GLN A 52 30.47 6.02 15.12
CA GLN A 52 30.79 5.40 13.84
C GLN A 52 31.22 3.94 14.00
N GLU A 53 32.01 3.64 15.02
CA GLU A 53 32.41 2.28 15.37
C GLU A 53 31.19 1.43 15.75
N TRP A 54 30.24 1.96 16.53
CA TRP A 54 29.01 1.24 16.86
C TRP A 54 28.14 0.95 15.63
N GLU A 55 28.01 1.91 14.70
CA GLU A 55 27.19 1.76 13.49
C GLU A 55 27.81 0.85 12.41
N THR A 56 29.14 0.63 12.47
CA THR A 56 29.87 -0.24 11.55
C THR A 56 30.06 -1.66 12.09
N ALA A 57 29.98 -1.85 13.41
CA ALA A 57 30.12 -3.16 14.03
C ALA A 57 29.00 -4.13 13.63
N ILE A 58 29.38 -5.31 13.12
CA ILE A 58 28.44 -6.41 12.84
C ILE A 58 27.73 -6.86 14.14
N MET A 59 28.49 -6.88 15.24
CA MET A 59 28.00 -7.25 16.57
C MET A 59 28.69 -6.39 17.64
N THR A 60 27.91 -5.92 18.62
CA THR A 60 28.41 -5.23 19.81
C THR A 60 28.52 -6.23 20.95
N ASN A 61 29.74 -6.70 21.26
CA ASN A 61 29.94 -7.75 22.25
C ASN A 61 29.59 -7.31 23.69
N ASP A 62 29.84 -6.05 24.02
CA ASP A 62 29.60 -5.50 25.35
C ASP A 62 28.10 -5.41 25.68
N THR A 63 27.64 -6.21 26.65
CA THR A 63 26.24 -6.28 27.06
C THR A 63 25.77 -4.95 27.69
N GLY A 64 26.61 -4.30 28.48
CA GLY A 64 26.29 -3.01 29.10
C GLY A 64 25.98 -1.94 28.05
N ARG A 65 26.82 -1.85 27.02
CA ARG A 65 26.60 -0.98 25.86
C ARG A 65 25.36 -1.36 25.06
N ARG A 66 25.08 -2.64 24.85
CA ARG A 66 23.84 -3.06 24.18
C ARG A 66 22.61 -2.60 24.96
N ILE A 67 22.59 -2.76 26.30
CA ILE A 67 21.48 -2.32 27.16
C ILE A 67 21.34 -0.79 27.10
N PHE A 68 22.46 -0.07 27.22
CA PHE A 68 22.50 1.39 27.12
C PHE A 68 21.90 1.87 25.79
N LEU A 69 22.35 1.29 24.66
CA LEU A 69 21.84 1.63 23.33
C LEU A 69 20.36 1.27 23.17
N ALA A 70 19.92 0.13 23.70
CA ALA A 70 18.51 -0.25 23.70
C ALA A 70 17.64 0.79 24.40
N LYS A 71 18.04 1.25 25.60
CA LYS A 71 17.31 2.28 26.35
C LYS A 71 17.35 3.64 25.65
N MET A 72 18.54 4.03 25.19
CA MET A 72 18.83 5.37 24.66
C MET A 72 18.24 5.59 23.26
N LEU A 73 18.18 4.55 22.42
CA LEU A 73 17.60 4.62 21.09
C LEU A 73 16.20 4.00 20.99
N LYS A 74 15.69 3.43 22.09
CA LYS A 74 14.45 2.63 22.13
C LYS A 74 14.48 1.48 21.12
N ILE A 75 15.65 0.84 20.97
CA ILE A 75 15.80 -0.34 20.12
C ILE A 75 15.11 -1.52 20.82
N PRO A 76 14.22 -2.26 20.15
CA PRO A 76 13.71 -3.53 20.63
C PRO A 76 14.87 -4.46 21.05
N VAL A 77 14.87 -4.86 22.31
CA VAL A 77 16.00 -5.54 22.99
C VAL A 77 16.46 -6.80 22.24
N ALA A 78 15.52 -7.53 21.65
CA ALA A 78 15.80 -8.72 20.84
C ALA A 78 16.76 -8.42 19.67
N LEU A 79 16.69 -7.24 19.04
CA LEU A 79 17.56 -6.88 17.91
C LEU A 79 19.03 -6.73 18.30
N LEU A 80 19.31 -6.55 19.59
CA LEU A 80 20.66 -6.51 20.15
C LEU A 80 21.02 -7.83 20.86
N GLY A 81 20.22 -8.87 20.69
CA GLY A 81 20.40 -10.16 21.37
C GLY A 81 20.30 -10.02 22.89
N LEU A 82 19.42 -9.13 23.37
CA LEU A 82 19.12 -8.93 24.77
C LEU A 82 17.74 -9.49 25.12
N ASP A 83 17.60 -9.89 26.36
CA ASP A 83 16.32 -10.18 27.00
C ASP A 83 15.77 -8.89 27.64
N TRP A 84 14.45 -8.71 27.65
CA TRP A 84 13.80 -7.55 28.25
C TRP A 84 14.09 -7.43 29.74
N HIS A 85 14.30 -8.55 30.45
CA HIS A 85 14.70 -8.55 31.86
C HIS A 85 16.06 -7.88 32.07
N GLN A 86 16.96 -7.93 31.08
CA GLN A 86 18.27 -7.27 31.15
C GLN A 86 18.16 -5.74 31.00
N VAL A 87 17.00 -5.26 30.54
CA VAL A 87 16.74 -3.85 30.25
C VAL A 87 15.71 -3.26 31.21
N SER A 88 15.02 -4.06 32.03
CA SER A 88 14.18 -3.53 33.10
C SER A 88 15.04 -2.88 34.18
N ASP A 89 14.51 -1.84 34.84
CA ASP A 89 15.21 -1.13 35.92
C ASP A 89 15.08 -1.85 37.27
N ASP A 90 14.76 -3.15 37.28
CA ASP A 90 14.52 -3.92 38.50
C ASP A 90 15.77 -4.74 38.87
N PRO A 91 16.62 -4.28 39.82
CA PRO A 91 17.93 -4.88 40.07
C PRO A 91 17.86 -6.15 40.93
N HIS A 92 16.67 -6.51 41.43
CA HIS A 92 16.47 -7.59 42.39
C HIS A 92 15.32 -8.52 41.99
N GLY A 93 15.62 -9.45 41.07
CA GLY A 93 15.05 -10.79 41.12
C GLY A 93 13.60 -10.96 40.69
N ALA A 94 13.42 -11.37 39.44
CA ALA A 94 12.52 -12.48 39.16
C ALA A 94 13.25 -13.43 38.20
N TYR A 95 13.97 -14.37 38.80
CA TYR A 95 14.37 -15.59 38.12
C TYR A 95 13.07 -16.29 37.66
N GLN A 96 12.93 -16.47 36.35
CA GLN A 96 12.03 -17.43 35.70
C GLN A 96 10.61 -17.50 36.27
N ASP A 97 9.74 -16.54 35.96
CA ASP A 97 8.32 -16.86 35.93
C ASP A 97 8.04 -17.60 34.61
N PRO A 98 7.79 -18.93 34.63
CA PRO A 98 7.52 -19.68 33.41
C PRO A 98 6.28 -19.15 32.69
N ILE A 99 5.36 -18.51 33.42
CA ILE A 99 4.15 -17.92 32.87
C ILE A 99 4.50 -16.67 32.05
N SER A 100 5.38 -15.80 32.55
CA SER A 100 5.86 -14.63 31.81
C SER A 100 6.66 -15.00 30.55
N SER A 101 7.46 -16.07 30.60
CA SER A 101 8.17 -16.62 29.43
C SER A 101 7.22 -17.29 28.43
N LEU A 102 6.23 -18.04 28.91
CA LEU A 102 5.17 -18.62 28.09
C LEU A 102 4.32 -17.53 27.42
N GLN A 103 3.99 -16.47 28.15
CA GLN A 103 3.27 -15.32 27.61
C GLN A 103 4.07 -14.64 26.51
N GLU A 104 5.39 -14.50 26.65
CA GLU A 104 6.24 -13.95 25.60
C GLU A 104 6.25 -14.84 24.35
N MET A 105 6.35 -16.16 24.53
CA MET A 105 6.28 -17.12 23.42
C MET A 105 4.92 -17.04 22.71
N ILE A 106 3.82 -16.98 23.48
CA ILE A 106 2.46 -16.80 22.96
C ILE A 106 2.32 -15.44 22.24
N GLU A 107 2.89 -14.36 22.76
CA GLU A 107 2.85 -13.03 22.13
C GLU A 107 3.65 -13.01 20.81
N LYS A 108 4.82 -13.66 20.78
CA LYS A 108 5.62 -13.82 19.55
C LYS A 108 4.88 -14.65 18.50
N ASP A 109 4.34 -15.80 18.88
CA ASP A 109 3.55 -16.65 17.99
C ASP A 109 2.28 -15.94 17.51
N ALA A 110 1.62 -15.20 18.40
CA ALA A 110 0.46 -14.39 18.04
C ALA A 110 0.82 -13.33 16.99
N PHE A 111 1.95 -12.63 17.13
CA PHE A 111 2.39 -11.62 16.18
C PHE A 111 2.49 -12.19 14.76
N TYR A 112 3.14 -13.34 14.59
CA TYR A 112 3.25 -13.99 13.28
C TYR A 112 1.89 -14.41 12.72
N VAL A 113 0.98 -14.90 13.56
CA VAL A 113 -0.40 -15.18 13.13
C VAL A 113 -1.10 -13.93 12.60
N TYR A 114 -0.84 -12.75 13.16
CA TYR A 114 -1.37 -11.49 12.63
C TYR A 114 -0.70 -11.10 11.31
N GLU A 115 0.61 -11.27 11.18
CA GLU A 115 1.32 -11.03 9.91
C GLU A 115 0.80 -11.95 8.79
N ASP A 116 0.60 -13.23 9.08
CA ASP A 116 0.04 -14.19 8.11
C ASP A 116 -1.37 -13.80 7.67
N VAL A 117 -2.23 -13.35 8.60
CA VAL A 117 -3.57 -12.85 8.26
C VAL A 117 -3.49 -11.58 7.41
N LEU A 118 -2.53 -10.70 7.69
CA LEU A 118 -2.30 -9.49 6.89
C LEU A 118 -1.85 -9.85 5.46
N VAL A 119 -0.94 -10.81 5.31
CA VAL A 119 -0.49 -11.33 4.01
C VAL A 119 -1.66 -11.97 3.26
N MET A 120 -2.37 -12.90 3.90
CA MET A 120 -3.55 -13.56 3.30
C MET A 120 -4.61 -12.55 2.86
N GLY A 121 -4.88 -11.53 3.68
CA GLY A 121 -5.84 -10.49 3.35
C GLY A 121 -5.40 -9.65 2.16
N ASN A 122 -4.12 -9.30 2.05
CA ASN A 122 -3.62 -8.57 0.88
C ASN A 122 -3.62 -9.45 -0.39
N GLU A 123 -3.25 -10.73 -0.29
CA GLU A 123 -3.35 -11.65 -1.44
C GLU A 123 -4.79 -11.81 -1.91
N TYR A 124 -5.76 -11.87 -0.99
CA TYR A 124 -7.18 -11.88 -1.33
C TYR A 124 -7.58 -10.65 -2.15
N ILE A 125 -7.11 -9.46 -1.79
CA ILE A 125 -7.44 -8.23 -2.53
C ILE A 125 -7.00 -8.32 -4.01
N TYR A 126 -5.86 -8.95 -4.28
CA TYR A 126 -5.33 -9.05 -5.64
C TYR A 126 -5.86 -10.25 -6.43
N ASN A 127 -6.25 -11.33 -5.75
CA ASN A 127 -6.53 -12.62 -6.38
C ASN A 127 -7.95 -13.15 -6.14
N GLY A 128 -8.73 -12.51 -5.27
CA GLY A 128 -9.96 -13.09 -4.74
C GLY A 128 -9.68 -14.25 -3.77
N GLY A 129 -10.73 -15.01 -3.45
CA GLY A 129 -10.64 -16.19 -2.59
C GLY A 129 -11.88 -16.34 -1.69
N SER A 130 -11.71 -16.95 -0.53
CA SER A 130 -12.81 -17.12 0.43
C SER A 130 -13.16 -15.81 1.14
N LEU A 131 -14.43 -15.40 1.07
CA LEU A 131 -14.99 -14.24 1.78
C LEU A 131 -14.77 -14.29 3.31
N ASP A 132 -14.56 -15.48 3.88
CA ASP A 132 -14.25 -15.64 5.30
C ASP A 132 -13.03 -14.82 5.75
N ILE A 133 -12.10 -14.51 4.85
CA ILE A 133 -10.93 -13.69 5.18
C ILE A 133 -11.32 -12.28 5.63
N VAL A 134 -12.38 -11.71 5.07
CA VAL A 134 -12.85 -10.36 5.42
C VAL A 134 -13.30 -10.33 6.89
N TYR A 135 -14.10 -11.33 7.28
CA TYR A 135 -14.51 -11.50 8.67
C TYR A 135 -13.32 -11.76 9.60
N ARG A 136 -12.34 -12.57 9.16
CA ARG A 136 -11.13 -12.85 9.94
C ARG A 136 -10.32 -11.57 10.17
N VAL A 137 -10.13 -10.74 9.14
CA VAL A 137 -9.40 -9.47 9.24
C VAL A 137 -10.11 -8.52 10.20
N ASP A 138 -11.43 -8.32 10.08
CA ASP A 138 -12.18 -7.45 11.00
C ASP A 138 -12.07 -7.92 12.47
N ARG A 139 -12.30 -9.22 12.71
CA ARG A 139 -12.19 -9.80 14.05
C ARG A 139 -10.79 -9.67 14.62
N ARG A 140 -9.76 -9.84 13.79
CA ARG A 140 -8.35 -9.70 14.20
C ARG A 140 -8.01 -8.24 14.47
N LEU A 141 -8.42 -7.30 13.62
CA LEU A 141 -8.22 -5.87 13.83
C LEU A 141 -8.75 -5.42 15.21
N ARG A 142 -9.98 -5.80 15.58
CA ARG A 142 -10.55 -5.47 16.90
C ARG A 142 -9.73 -6.00 18.07
N LYS A 143 -9.20 -7.23 17.96
CA LYS A 143 -8.30 -7.81 18.97
C LYS A 143 -6.95 -7.11 19.00
N LEU A 144 -6.41 -6.77 17.82
CA LEU A 144 -5.13 -6.09 17.66
C LEU A 144 -5.16 -4.69 18.27
N GLU A 145 -6.26 -3.95 18.14
CA GLU A 145 -6.46 -2.67 18.82
C GLU A 145 -6.28 -2.81 20.34
N ALA A 146 -6.76 -3.89 20.95
CA ALA A 146 -6.60 -4.13 22.39
C ALA A 146 -5.15 -4.53 22.74
N ILE A 147 -4.53 -5.38 21.93
CA ILE A 147 -3.13 -5.81 22.11
C ILE A 147 -2.19 -4.60 22.01
N ALA A 148 -2.29 -3.79 20.95
CA ALA A 148 -1.41 -2.65 20.73
C ALA A 148 -1.53 -1.58 21.85
N ARG A 149 -2.72 -1.42 22.44
CA ARG A 149 -2.94 -0.51 23.59
C ARG A 149 -2.21 -0.95 24.85
N HIS A 150 -2.14 -2.26 25.11
CA HIS A 150 -1.55 -2.83 26.32
C HIS A 150 -0.16 -3.45 26.08
N ALA A 151 0.38 -3.32 24.86
CA ALA A 151 1.69 -3.82 24.52
C ALA A 151 2.77 -3.19 25.40
N ARG A 152 3.74 -4.02 25.80
CA ARG A 152 4.92 -3.59 26.57
C ARG A 152 5.68 -2.50 25.82
N SER A 153 6.35 -1.61 26.54
CA SER A 153 7.08 -0.49 25.94
C SER A 153 8.13 -0.90 24.91
N SER A 154 8.73 -2.10 25.05
CA SER A 154 9.71 -2.68 24.11
C SER A 154 9.13 -3.04 22.75
N ASP A 155 7.86 -3.46 22.70
CA ASP A 155 7.21 -4.01 21.50
C ASP A 155 6.03 -3.18 21.02
N LYS A 156 5.64 -2.16 21.80
CA LYS A 156 4.51 -1.28 21.51
C LYS A 156 4.59 -0.70 20.11
N GLU A 157 5.78 -0.28 19.68
CA GLU A 157 5.98 0.25 18.33
C GLU A 157 5.68 -0.79 17.25
N ALA A 158 6.17 -2.02 17.38
CA ALA A 158 5.92 -3.09 16.42
C ALA A 158 4.43 -3.45 16.32
N TRP A 159 3.73 -3.53 17.45
CA TRP A 159 2.29 -3.77 17.48
C TRP A 159 1.50 -2.61 16.86
N MET A 160 1.92 -1.37 17.09
CA MET A 160 1.29 -0.18 16.50
C MET A 160 1.53 -0.09 14.99
N MET A 161 2.74 -0.45 14.50
CA MET A 161 3.02 -0.58 13.07
C MET A 161 2.13 -1.64 12.41
N LEU A 162 1.99 -2.80 13.05
CA LEU A 162 1.12 -3.87 12.56
C LEU A 162 -0.35 -3.43 12.55
N LEU A 163 -0.80 -2.74 13.61
CA LEU A 163 -2.15 -2.17 13.67
C LEU A 163 -2.40 -1.16 12.56
N CYS A 164 -1.44 -0.28 12.26
CA CYS A 164 -1.50 0.66 11.14
C CYS A 164 -1.74 -0.07 9.81
N ARG A 165 -0.96 -1.12 9.53
CA ARG A 165 -1.13 -1.93 8.30
C ARG A 165 -2.46 -2.68 8.25
N PHE A 166 -2.98 -3.15 9.38
CA PHE A 166 -4.31 -3.74 9.45
C PHE A 166 -5.41 -2.73 9.13
N TYR A 167 -5.28 -1.47 9.55
CA TYR A 167 -6.21 -0.42 9.12
C TYR A 167 -6.11 -0.14 7.62
N GLN A 168 -4.90 -0.07 7.06
CA GLN A 168 -4.71 0.08 5.61
C GLN A 168 -5.39 -1.06 4.82
N LEU A 169 -5.20 -2.31 5.24
CA LEU A 169 -5.89 -3.46 4.65
C LEU A 169 -7.41 -3.36 4.82
N SER A 170 -7.89 -3.00 6.01
CA SER A 170 -9.31 -2.89 6.30
C SER A 170 -9.99 -1.79 5.49
N THR A 171 -9.31 -0.66 5.25
CA THR A 171 -9.78 0.38 4.32
C THR A 171 -10.05 -0.21 2.95
N ARG A 172 -9.08 -0.95 2.38
CA ARG A 172 -9.25 -1.59 1.06
C ARG A 172 -10.39 -2.61 1.05
N MET A 173 -10.50 -3.46 2.06
CA MET A 173 -11.59 -4.45 2.13
C MET A 173 -12.96 -3.79 2.23
N LYS A 174 -13.09 -2.75 3.06
CA LYS A 174 -14.35 -2.01 3.22
C LYS A 174 -14.76 -1.31 1.94
N GLN A 175 -13.81 -0.69 1.25
CA GLN A 175 -14.03 -0.07 -0.05
C GLN A 175 -14.38 -1.13 -1.11
N GLN A 176 -13.48 -2.07 -1.36
CA GLN A 176 -13.53 -2.95 -2.52
C GLN A 176 -14.60 -4.05 -2.44
N ILE A 177 -14.83 -4.59 -1.23
CA ILE A 177 -15.66 -5.79 -1.04
C ILE A 177 -17.00 -5.41 -0.41
N LEU A 178 -17.00 -4.48 0.54
CA LEU A 178 -18.20 -4.16 1.33
C LEU A 178 -18.92 -2.88 0.84
N LEU A 179 -18.31 -2.09 -0.06
CA LEU A 179 -18.80 -0.78 -0.48
C LEU A 179 -19.12 0.18 0.69
N ASP A 180 -18.39 0.03 1.80
CA ASP A 180 -18.57 0.80 3.03
C ASP A 180 -17.59 1.99 3.04
N ALA A 181 -17.96 3.02 2.30
CA ALA A 181 -17.16 4.23 2.14
C ALA A 181 -16.90 4.95 3.48
N HIS A 182 -17.86 4.94 4.40
CA HIS A 182 -17.75 5.62 5.68
C HIS A 182 -16.65 5.01 6.55
N ASP A 183 -16.73 3.71 6.80
CA ASP A 183 -15.71 3.07 7.64
C ASP A 183 -14.37 2.93 6.92
N ALA A 184 -14.35 2.84 5.58
CA ALA A 184 -13.11 2.88 4.80
C ALA A 184 -12.33 4.19 5.08
N SER A 185 -13.01 5.35 4.99
CA SER A 185 -12.44 6.66 5.34
C SER A 185 -12.01 6.74 6.80
N LYS A 186 -12.82 6.21 7.73
CA LYS A 186 -12.48 6.18 9.15
C LYS A 186 -11.22 5.36 9.43
N HIS A 187 -11.07 4.20 8.81
CA HIS A 187 -9.88 3.36 8.95
C HIS A 187 -8.65 3.98 8.28
N ALA A 188 -8.81 4.65 7.14
CA ALA A 188 -7.73 5.41 6.50
C ALA A 188 -7.21 6.52 7.44
N GLN A 189 -8.12 7.25 8.09
CA GLN A 189 -7.74 8.29 9.04
C GLN A 189 -7.02 7.72 10.27
N LYS A 190 -7.51 6.59 10.82
CA LYS A 190 -6.82 5.90 11.92
C LYS A 190 -5.41 5.44 11.52
N ALA A 191 -5.22 4.94 10.31
CA ALA A 191 -3.90 4.56 9.80
C ALA A 191 -2.95 5.77 9.72
N ILE A 192 -3.42 6.91 9.19
CA ILE A 192 -2.65 8.16 9.15
C ILE A 192 -2.27 8.63 10.56
N THR A 193 -3.22 8.62 11.50
CA THR A 193 -2.97 9.03 12.89
C THR A 193 -1.88 8.16 13.52
N LEU A 194 -1.97 6.83 13.41
CA LEU A 194 -0.95 5.92 13.92
C LEU A 194 0.40 6.11 13.24
N ALA A 195 0.44 6.25 11.92
CA ALA A 195 1.68 6.49 11.18
C ALA A 195 2.35 7.81 11.60
N THR A 196 1.53 8.84 11.89
CA THR A 196 2.01 10.12 12.43
C THR A 196 2.61 9.96 13.82
N GLU A 197 1.94 9.24 14.72
CA GLU A 197 2.45 8.95 16.07
C GLU A 197 3.76 8.17 16.04
N LEU A 198 3.89 7.23 15.10
CA LEU A 198 5.10 6.41 14.90
C LEU A 198 6.24 7.18 14.23
N ASN A 199 5.95 8.34 13.63
CA ASN A 199 6.87 9.14 12.83
C ASN A 199 7.64 8.30 11.79
N ASP A 200 6.93 7.36 11.16
CA ASP A 200 7.50 6.48 10.15
C ASP A 200 7.13 7.00 8.75
N PRO A 201 8.12 7.44 7.95
CA PRO A 201 7.85 8.07 6.66
C PRO A 201 7.26 7.10 5.62
N GLU A 202 7.56 5.80 5.72
CA GLU A 202 7.03 4.79 4.79
C GLU A 202 5.56 4.49 5.11
N LEU A 203 5.23 4.29 6.39
CA LEU A 203 3.83 4.12 6.83
C LEU A 203 2.99 5.36 6.60
N LEU A 204 3.56 6.56 6.75
CA LEU A 204 2.87 7.81 6.46
C LEU A 204 2.55 7.91 4.97
N ALA A 205 3.54 7.66 4.11
CA ALA A 205 3.35 7.67 2.67
C ALA A 205 2.31 6.63 2.23
N ALA A 206 2.41 5.39 2.70
CA ALA A 206 1.46 4.32 2.40
C ALA A 206 0.03 4.66 2.87
N SER A 207 -0.12 5.15 4.11
CA SER A 207 -1.43 5.56 4.65
C SER A 207 -2.06 6.67 3.83
N HIS A 208 -1.28 7.65 3.39
CA HIS A 208 -1.76 8.74 2.54
C HIS A 208 -2.14 8.28 1.14
N VAL A 209 -1.39 7.36 0.51
CA VAL A 209 -1.76 6.77 -0.78
C VAL A 209 -3.08 6.02 -0.67
N HIS A 210 -3.24 5.15 0.34
CA HIS A 210 -4.49 4.42 0.53
C HIS A 210 -5.69 5.34 0.78
N ALA A 211 -5.52 6.40 1.57
CA ALA A 211 -6.55 7.41 1.74
C ALA A 211 -6.87 8.12 0.42
N ALA A 212 -5.86 8.45 -0.38
CA ALA A 212 -6.03 9.08 -1.68
C ALA A 212 -6.87 8.21 -2.62
N CYS A 213 -6.54 6.93 -2.76
CA CYS A 213 -7.32 5.97 -3.56
C CYS A 213 -8.75 5.79 -3.01
N THR A 214 -8.94 5.86 -1.69
CA THR A 214 -10.29 5.77 -1.08
C THR A 214 -11.15 6.97 -1.48
N TYR A 215 -10.58 8.17 -1.42
CA TYR A 215 -11.28 9.40 -1.80
C TYR A 215 -11.52 9.50 -3.30
N ASP A 216 -10.58 9.01 -4.12
CA ASP A 216 -10.74 8.96 -5.58
C ASP A 216 -11.90 8.05 -5.98
N GLN A 217 -12.00 6.87 -5.36
CA GLN A 217 -13.14 5.98 -5.57
C GLN A 217 -14.48 6.58 -5.13
N GLN A 218 -14.49 7.28 -3.99
CA GLN A 218 -15.70 7.99 -3.54
C GLN A 218 -16.11 9.05 -4.55
N TYR A 219 -15.15 9.75 -5.17
CA TYR A 219 -15.43 10.64 -6.28
C TYR A 219 -16.00 9.88 -7.48
N GLU A 220 -15.42 8.75 -7.89
CA GLU A 220 -15.95 7.95 -9.01
C GLU A 220 -17.40 7.50 -8.78
N SER A 221 -17.78 7.14 -7.54
CA SER A 221 -19.15 6.69 -7.23
C SER A 221 -20.16 7.83 -7.03
N THR A 222 -19.74 9.00 -6.53
CA THR A 222 -20.65 10.08 -6.14
C THR A 222 -20.57 11.33 -7.01
N ASN A 223 -19.52 11.41 -7.83
CA ASN A 223 -19.10 12.61 -8.55
C ASN A 223 -18.91 13.85 -7.63
N ASP A 224 -18.64 13.65 -6.33
CA ASP A 224 -18.40 14.75 -5.39
C ASP A 224 -16.98 15.30 -5.55
N SER A 225 -16.89 16.52 -6.09
CA SER A 225 -15.64 17.27 -6.23
C SER A 225 -14.85 17.45 -4.92
N LYS A 226 -15.50 17.39 -3.74
CA LYS A 226 -14.78 17.44 -2.46
C LYS A 226 -13.94 16.20 -2.24
N SER A 227 -14.45 15.02 -2.58
CA SER A 227 -13.73 13.75 -2.50
C SER A 227 -12.50 13.78 -3.42
N LEU A 228 -12.66 14.27 -4.66
CA LEU A 228 -11.52 14.39 -5.58
C LEU A 228 -10.43 15.35 -5.07
N LYS A 229 -10.81 16.50 -4.47
CA LYS A 229 -9.85 17.41 -3.82
C LYS A 229 -9.18 16.78 -2.60
N ALA A 230 -9.91 15.97 -1.83
CA ALA A 230 -9.34 15.22 -0.70
C ALA A 230 -8.33 14.18 -1.20
N ALA A 231 -8.61 13.48 -2.30
CA ALA A 231 -7.68 12.57 -2.97
C ALA A 231 -6.40 13.29 -3.39
N GLN A 232 -6.52 14.43 -4.08
CA GLN A 232 -5.39 15.26 -4.51
C GLN A 232 -4.55 15.73 -3.32
N THR A 233 -5.20 16.13 -2.22
CA THR A 233 -4.51 16.56 -1.00
C THR A 233 -3.74 15.39 -0.37
N ALA A 234 -4.37 14.22 -0.26
CA ALA A 234 -3.76 13.04 0.35
C ALA A 234 -2.54 12.56 -0.47
N ILE A 235 -2.64 12.46 -1.80
CA ILE A 235 -1.51 12.05 -2.63
C ILE A 235 -0.36 13.07 -2.58
N ALA A 236 -0.66 14.37 -2.51
CA ALA A 236 0.35 15.41 -2.31
C ALA A 236 1.06 15.29 -0.95
N GLN A 237 0.37 14.82 0.11
CA GLN A 237 1.03 14.52 1.38
C GLN A 237 1.98 13.32 1.25
N ALA A 238 1.58 12.25 0.55
CA ALA A 238 2.45 11.10 0.30
C ALA A 238 3.73 11.51 -0.46
N GLN A 239 3.61 12.40 -1.45
CA GLN A 239 4.76 12.90 -2.23
C GLN A 239 5.85 13.56 -1.37
N LYS A 240 5.50 14.20 -0.24
CA LYS A 240 6.47 14.84 0.66
C LYS A 240 7.48 13.85 1.26
N TYR A 241 7.16 12.56 1.25
CA TYR A 241 7.99 11.50 1.80
C TYR A 241 8.81 10.75 0.73
N LEU A 242 8.70 11.10 -0.56
CA LEU A 242 9.42 10.43 -1.66
C LEU A 242 10.95 10.36 -1.47
N GLY A 243 11.53 11.38 -0.83
CA GLY A 243 12.97 11.44 -0.52
C GLY A 243 13.40 10.62 0.69
N LYS A 244 12.44 10.13 1.48
CA LYS A 244 12.67 9.37 2.73
C LYS A 244 12.34 7.88 2.61
N ILE A 245 11.64 7.49 1.54
CA ILE A 245 11.28 6.10 1.29
C ILE A 245 12.30 5.44 0.35
N PRO A 246 12.60 4.14 0.56
CA PRO A 246 13.48 3.40 -0.34
C PRO A 246 12.88 3.27 -1.74
N ASN A 247 13.71 2.88 -2.71
CA ASN A 247 13.23 2.55 -4.04
C ASN A 247 12.50 1.20 -3.98
N GLY A 248 11.17 1.25 -3.86
CA GLY A 248 10.30 0.07 -3.79
C GLY A 248 8.92 0.32 -4.42
N PRO A 249 8.02 -0.67 -4.35
CA PRO A 249 6.67 -0.57 -4.87
C PRO A 249 5.89 0.66 -4.43
N LEU A 250 5.95 1.05 -3.17
CA LEU A 250 5.25 2.22 -2.64
C LEU A 250 5.65 3.49 -3.39
N LYS A 251 6.95 3.72 -3.57
CA LYS A 251 7.45 4.90 -4.27
C LYS A 251 6.99 4.94 -5.73
N GLY A 252 6.99 3.79 -6.40
CA GLY A 252 6.46 3.66 -7.75
C GLY A 252 4.97 3.97 -7.83
N ASN A 253 4.18 3.42 -6.91
CA ASN A 253 2.74 3.66 -6.82
C ASN A 253 2.41 5.12 -6.47
N ILE A 254 3.19 5.78 -5.61
CA ILE A 254 2.99 7.23 -5.37
C ILE A 254 3.06 8.00 -6.69
N TYR A 255 4.03 7.72 -7.57
CA TYR A 255 4.10 8.39 -8.87
C TYR A 255 2.91 8.05 -9.79
N LEU A 256 2.51 6.78 -9.86
CA LEU A 256 1.37 6.37 -10.70
C LEU A 256 0.06 7.00 -10.22
N GLU A 257 -0.24 6.90 -8.93
CA GLU A 257 -1.44 7.48 -8.33
C GLU A 257 -1.42 9.01 -8.38
N SER A 258 -0.24 9.63 -8.30
CA SER A 258 -0.12 11.07 -8.52
C SER A 258 -0.60 11.47 -9.92
N ALA A 259 -0.25 10.69 -10.95
CA ALA A 259 -0.71 10.97 -12.30
C ALA A 259 -2.22 10.72 -12.45
N ASN A 260 -2.73 9.62 -11.92
CA ASN A 260 -4.15 9.27 -12.00
C ASN A 260 -5.05 10.31 -11.32
N ILE A 261 -4.78 10.61 -10.05
CA ILE A 261 -5.61 11.52 -9.25
C ILE A 261 -5.55 12.95 -9.77
N ASN A 262 -4.43 13.36 -10.39
CA ASN A 262 -4.31 14.68 -11.00
C ASN A 262 -4.82 14.75 -12.45
N ALA A 263 -5.07 13.62 -13.12
CA ALA A 263 -5.51 13.62 -14.51
C ALA A 263 -6.84 14.34 -14.75
N PRO A 264 -7.88 14.21 -13.89
CA PRO A 264 -9.10 15.00 -14.01
C PRO A 264 -8.85 16.52 -13.96
N PHE A 265 -7.96 16.98 -13.10
CA PHE A 265 -7.58 18.39 -12.99
C PHE A 265 -6.73 18.86 -14.19
N ALA A 266 -5.99 17.94 -14.80
CA ALA A 266 -5.09 18.23 -15.90
C ALA A 266 -5.79 18.38 -17.25
N LEU A 267 -7.08 18.03 -17.39
CA LEU A 267 -7.79 18.04 -18.69
C LEU A 267 -7.60 19.34 -19.48
N HIS A 268 -7.58 20.48 -18.78
CA HIS A 268 -7.41 21.82 -19.36
C HIS A 268 -6.11 22.54 -18.94
N ASP A 269 -5.21 21.85 -18.24
CA ASP A 269 -3.93 22.39 -17.78
C ASP A 269 -2.76 21.63 -18.45
N PRO A 270 -2.13 22.19 -19.51
CA PRO A 270 -0.99 21.57 -20.18
C PRO A 270 0.22 21.35 -19.28
N SER A 271 0.43 22.23 -18.28
CA SER A 271 1.52 22.11 -17.32
C SER A 271 1.31 20.88 -16.44
N LEU A 272 0.08 20.71 -15.94
CA LEU A 272 -0.28 19.56 -15.12
C LEU A 272 -0.30 18.26 -15.95
N GLN A 273 -0.70 18.28 -17.23
CA GLN A 273 -0.55 17.13 -18.13
C GLN A 273 0.92 16.72 -18.30
N SER A 274 1.80 17.69 -18.51
CA SER A 274 3.24 17.43 -18.57
C SER A 274 3.75 16.82 -17.26
N GLN A 275 3.26 17.32 -16.12
CA GLN A 275 3.62 16.79 -14.81
C GLN A 275 3.13 15.35 -14.59
N CYS A 276 1.90 15.02 -15.02
CA CYS A 276 1.38 13.65 -14.97
C CYS A 276 2.28 12.68 -15.76
N ARG A 277 2.68 13.08 -16.98
CA ARG A 277 3.62 12.28 -17.80
C ARG A 277 4.97 12.12 -17.11
N LYS A 278 5.52 13.18 -16.51
CA LYS A 278 6.79 13.12 -15.75
C LYS A 278 6.73 12.12 -14.60
N TRP A 279 5.63 12.09 -13.83
CA TRP A 279 5.48 11.10 -12.75
C TRP A 279 5.45 9.67 -13.31
N GLN A 280 4.70 9.42 -14.38
CA GLN A 280 4.65 8.09 -15.01
C GLN A 280 6.01 7.68 -15.61
N ASP A 281 6.79 8.63 -16.13
CA ASP A 281 8.15 8.37 -16.61
C ASP A 281 9.12 8.11 -15.45
N GLN A 282 8.98 8.79 -14.32
CA GLN A 282 9.73 8.46 -13.10
C GLN A 282 9.46 7.03 -12.64
N ALA A 283 8.18 6.61 -12.59
CA ALA A 283 7.81 5.23 -12.30
C ALA A 283 8.42 4.23 -13.31
N THR A 284 8.36 4.57 -14.61
CA THR A 284 8.96 3.74 -15.67
C THR A 284 10.46 3.58 -15.49
N VAL A 285 11.16 4.68 -15.23
CA VAL A 285 12.62 4.72 -15.03
C VAL A 285 13.03 3.90 -13.80
N MET A 286 12.23 3.88 -12.74
CA MET A 286 12.52 3.05 -11.56
C MET A 286 12.61 1.56 -11.90
N LEU A 287 11.74 1.05 -12.77
CA LEU A 287 11.74 -0.35 -13.18
C LEU A 287 12.87 -0.70 -14.15
N TYR A 288 13.33 0.26 -14.96
CA TYR A 288 14.45 0.03 -15.89
C TYR A 288 15.83 0.18 -15.24
N LYS A 289 15.97 1.05 -14.23
CA LYS A 289 17.28 1.41 -13.66
C LYS A 289 17.70 0.60 -12.44
N GLY A 290 16.86 -0.27 -11.89
CA GLY A 290 17.23 -0.98 -10.66
C GLY A 290 16.35 -2.16 -10.31
N GLN A 291 16.81 -2.93 -9.33
CA GLN A 291 15.97 -3.90 -8.64
C GLN A 291 15.00 -3.13 -7.74
N VAL A 292 13.71 -3.27 -8.05
CA VAL A 292 12.64 -2.84 -7.14
C VAL A 292 12.53 -3.91 -6.06
N GLU A 293 12.99 -3.60 -4.86
CA GLU A 293 12.85 -4.50 -3.72
C GLU A 293 11.42 -4.47 -3.21
N PRO A 294 10.80 -5.63 -2.90
CA PRO A 294 9.52 -5.67 -2.21
C PRO A 294 9.59 -4.89 -0.90
N ASP A 295 8.56 -4.09 -0.62
CA ASP A 295 8.43 -3.33 0.62
C ASP A 295 7.23 -3.82 1.43
N ALA A 296 7.03 -3.22 2.61
CA ALA A 296 5.96 -3.61 3.53
C ALA A 296 4.62 -2.92 3.25
N SER A 297 4.48 -2.21 2.12
CA SER A 297 3.23 -1.54 1.72
C SER A 297 2.21 -2.49 1.11
N PHE A 298 2.62 -3.72 0.76
CA PHE A 298 1.83 -4.70 0.00
C PHE A 298 1.36 -4.23 -1.38
N MET A 299 1.82 -3.06 -1.83
CA MET A 299 1.50 -2.57 -3.17
C MET A 299 2.26 -3.39 -4.21
N ARG A 300 1.59 -3.65 -5.34
CA ARG A 300 2.21 -4.28 -6.50
C ARG A 300 2.74 -3.19 -7.41
N PHE A 301 3.97 -3.34 -7.89
CA PHE A 301 4.59 -2.41 -8.81
C PHE A 301 5.44 -3.16 -9.82
N ASN A 302 5.03 -3.12 -11.08
CA ASN A 302 5.77 -3.71 -12.18
C ASN A 302 5.41 -2.99 -13.49
N LEU A 303 6.01 -3.46 -14.58
CA LEU A 303 5.88 -2.81 -15.88
C LEU A 303 4.46 -2.94 -16.48
N ALA A 304 3.69 -3.96 -16.08
CA ALA A 304 2.29 -4.09 -16.48
C ALA A 304 1.47 -2.93 -15.90
N ALA A 305 1.55 -2.70 -14.58
CA ALA A 305 0.88 -1.58 -13.92
C ALA A 305 1.29 -0.23 -14.52
N VAL A 306 2.58 0.01 -14.74
CA VAL A 306 3.03 1.29 -15.32
C VAL A 306 2.43 1.55 -16.69
N ASN A 307 2.36 0.53 -17.56
CA ASN A 307 1.76 0.71 -18.89
C ASN A 307 0.23 0.81 -18.82
N HIS A 308 -0.42 0.10 -17.91
CA HIS A 308 -1.86 0.22 -17.65
C HIS A 308 -2.25 1.62 -17.20
N GLU A 309 -1.60 2.15 -16.17
CA GLU A 309 -1.91 3.48 -15.65
C GLU A 309 -1.57 4.58 -16.67
N LYS A 310 -0.52 4.37 -17.49
CA LYS A 310 -0.26 5.21 -18.67
C LYS A 310 -1.44 5.19 -19.65
N ALA A 311 -1.98 4.02 -19.95
CA ALA A 311 -3.15 3.88 -20.84
C ALA A 311 -4.38 4.59 -20.27
N LYS A 312 -4.67 4.43 -18.97
CA LYS A 312 -5.80 5.07 -18.26
C LYS A 312 -5.73 6.60 -18.38
N VAL A 313 -4.59 7.20 -18.04
CA VAL A 313 -4.39 8.67 -18.13
C VAL A 313 -4.43 9.17 -19.58
N LEU A 314 -3.83 8.43 -20.52
CA LEU A 314 -3.88 8.79 -21.95
C LEU A 314 -5.30 8.75 -22.50
N LEU A 315 -6.09 7.74 -22.11
CA LEU A 315 -7.49 7.62 -22.49
C LEU A 315 -8.26 8.86 -22.00
N GLN A 316 -8.12 9.22 -20.73
CA GLN A 316 -8.75 10.40 -20.15
C GLN A 316 -8.35 11.71 -20.85
N PHE A 317 -7.07 11.87 -21.20
CA PHE A 317 -6.60 13.03 -21.98
C PHE A 317 -7.06 13.00 -23.43
N GLY A 318 -7.35 11.82 -23.98
CA GLY A 318 -7.81 11.61 -25.34
C GLY A 318 -9.31 11.84 -25.52
N THR A 319 -10.11 11.64 -24.46
CA THR A 319 -11.58 11.76 -24.46
C THR A 319 -12.07 13.07 -23.84
N LYS A 320 -11.29 14.15 -23.99
CA LYS A 320 -11.64 15.48 -23.45
C LYS A 320 -13.07 15.88 -23.82
N ASP A 321 -13.81 16.37 -22.83
CA ASP A 321 -15.21 16.82 -22.96
C ASP A 321 -16.20 15.74 -23.44
N GLY A 322 -15.90 14.46 -23.18
CA GLY A 322 -16.74 13.34 -23.64
C GLY A 322 -16.72 13.13 -25.15
N LYS A 323 -15.75 13.73 -25.85
CA LYS A 323 -15.60 13.59 -27.30
C LYS A 323 -14.92 12.27 -27.66
N LYS A 324 -15.23 11.78 -28.86
CA LYS A 324 -14.58 10.63 -29.49
C LYS A 324 -13.05 10.79 -29.43
N ILE A 325 -12.36 9.74 -29.00
CA ILE A 325 -10.90 9.70 -28.99
C ILE A 325 -10.36 9.78 -30.43
N SER A 326 -9.27 10.53 -30.64
CA SER A 326 -8.61 10.55 -31.94
C SER A 326 -7.97 9.18 -32.26
N SER A 327 -7.89 8.82 -33.54
CA SER A 327 -7.30 7.54 -33.97
C SER A 327 -5.84 7.37 -33.50
N GLU A 328 -5.08 8.47 -33.45
CA GLU A 328 -3.70 8.47 -32.96
C GLU A 328 -3.62 8.19 -31.46
N ASN A 329 -4.43 8.88 -30.65
CA ASN A 329 -4.49 8.65 -29.20
C ASN A 329 -4.98 7.24 -28.89
N ALA A 330 -6.01 6.77 -29.59
CA ALA A 330 -6.55 5.42 -29.42
C ALA A 330 -5.49 4.34 -29.71
N LYS A 331 -4.70 4.54 -30.77
CA LYS A 331 -3.56 3.67 -31.10
C LYS A 331 -2.51 3.67 -29.99
N GLU A 332 -2.21 4.83 -29.41
CA GLU A 332 -1.26 4.93 -28.28
C GLU A 332 -1.77 4.17 -27.05
N VAL A 333 -3.03 4.40 -26.65
CA VAL A 333 -3.70 3.69 -25.54
C VAL A 333 -3.66 2.18 -25.79
N ARG A 334 -4.05 1.72 -26.98
CA ARG A 334 -4.05 0.29 -27.35
C ARG A 334 -2.66 -0.32 -27.29
N ASN A 335 -1.63 0.40 -27.73
CA ASN A 335 -0.25 -0.07 -27.64
C ASN A 335 0.20 -0.24 -26.18
N LYS A 336 -0.21 0.68 -25.29
CA LYS A 336 0.08 0.58 -23.85
C LYS A 336 -0.65 -0.59 -23.21
N LEU A 337 -1.95 -0.78 -23.48
CA LEU A 337 -2.72 -1.93 -23.01
C LEU A 337 -2.14 -3.25 -23.49
N LYS A 338 -1.78 -3.36 -24.79
CA LYS A 338 -1.14 -4.56 -25.35
C LYS A 338 0.19 -4.87 -24.70
N THR A 339 1.02 -3.85 -24.47
CA THR A 339 2.31 -4.04 -23.78
C THR A 339 2.07 -4.56 -22.38
N ALA A 340 1.14 -3.94 -21.66
CA ALA A 340 0.82 -4.28 -20.29
C ALA A 340 0.24 -5.69 -20.14
N SER A 341 -0.67 -6.12 -21.03
CA SER A 341 -1.25 -7.45 -21.01
C SER A 341 -0.22 -8.54 -21.35
N SER A 342 0.70 -8.27 -22.28
CA SER A 342 1.74 -9.24 -22.67
C SER A 342 2.73 -9.59 -21.56
N ILE A 343 2.83 -8.74 -20.53
CA ILE A 343 3.75 -8.88 -19.41
C ILE A 343 3.03 -9.05 -18.06
N LEU A 344 1.70 -9.15 -18.08
CA LEU A 344 0.88 -9.29 -16.88
C LEU A 344 1.06 -10.69 -16.29
N PRO A 345 1.50 -10.81 -15.03
CA PRO A 345 1.53 -12.11 -14.35
C PRO A 345 0.12 -12.71 -14.24
N PRO A 346 -0.03 -14.04 -14.43
CA PRO A 346 -1.34 -14.68 -14.37
C PRO A 346 -1.96 -14.67 -12.96
N ASN A 347 -1.14 -14.46 -11.92
CA ASN A 347 -1.55 -14.43 -10.51
C ASN A 347 -1.90 -13.02 -10.01
N LEU A 348 -2.49 -12.18 -10.87
CA LEU A 348 -2.97 -10.84 -10.53
C LEU A 348 -4.34 -10.60 -11.17
N ALA A 349 -5.35 -11.34 -10.68
CA ALA A 349 -6.71 -11.28 -11.20
C ALA A 349 -7.30 -9.86 -11.13
N MET A 350 -7.01 -9.11 -10.06
CA MET A 350 -7.45 -7.72 -9.90
C MET A 350 -7.04 -6.86 -11.09
N TRP A 351 -5.78 -6.97 -11.51
CA TRP A 351 -5.30 -6.18 -12.61
C TRP A 351 -5.93 -6.61 -13.92
N GLN A 352 -6.19 -7.90 -14.12
CA GLN A 352 -6.93 -8.36 -15.31
C GLN A 352 -8.30 -7.68 -15.42
N VAL A 353 -9.01 -7.53 -14.29
CA VAL A 353 -10.27 -6.76 -14.25
C VAL A 353 -10.02 -5.31 -14.67
N CYS A 354 -9.08 -4.61 -14.02
CA CYS A 354 -8.79 -3.20 -14.34
C CYS A 354 -8.34 -3.00 -15.80
N PHE A 355 -7.61 -3.96 -16.38
CA PHE A 355 -7.24 -3.97 -17.81
C PHE A 355 -8.47 -4.03 -18.70
N GLN A 356 -9.35 -5.00 -18.43
CA GLN A 356 -10.57 -5.20 -19.20
C GLN A 356 -11.50 -3.99 -19.07
N GLU A 357 -11.61 -3.38 -17.88
CA GLU A 357 -12.36 -2.13 -17.71
C GLU A 357 -11.79 -0.98 -18.54
N THR A 358 -10.47 -0.81 -18.54
CA THR A 358 -9.81 0.26 -19.32
C THR A 358 -9.95 0.03 -20.82
N GLU A 359 -9.85 -1.23 -21.26
CA GLU A 359 -10.05 -1.63 -22.65
C GLU A 359 -11.51 -1.45 -23.09
N ALA A 360 -12.48 -1.79 -22.25
CA ALA A 360 -13.89 -1.54 -22.51
C ALA A 360 -14.18 -0.03 -22.64
N ARG A 361 -13.57 0.81 -21.78
CA ARG A 361 -13.67 2.27 -21.90
C ARG A 361 -13.02 2.81 -23.17
N LEU A 362 -11.91 2.20 -23.64
CA LEU A 362 -11.32 2.54 -24.94
C LEU A 362 -12.29 2.22 -26.08
N TYR A 363 -12.90 1.04 -26.08
CA TYR A 363 -13.90 0.67 -27.08
C TYR A 363 -15.11 1.62 -27.09
N LEU A 364 -15.61 1.99 -25.90
CA LEU A 364 -16.65 3.01 -25.78
C LEU A 364 -16.23 4.33 -26.41
N ALA A 365 -15.00 4.80 -26.14
CA ALA A 365 -14.47 6.03 -26.72
C ALA A 365 -14.29 5.96 -28.25
N GLU A 366 -14.06 4.76 -28.80
CA GLU A 366 -14.00 4.49 -30.24
C GLU A 366 -15.41 4.36 -30.89
N HIS A 367 -16.47 4.31 -30.08
CA HIS A 367 -17.86 3.93 -30.43
C HIS A 367 -18.01 2.48 -30.91
N ASP A 368 -17.13 1.58 -30.48
CA ASP A 368 -17.26 0.14 -30.66
C ASP A 368 -18.08 -0.46 -29.51
N ILE A 369 -19.40 -0.45 -29.66
CA ILE A 369 -20.34 -0.90 -28.63
C ILE A 369 -20.20 -2.40 -28.35
N GLU A 370 -19.98 -3.21 -29.39
CA GLU A 370 -19.85 -4.66 -29.25
C GLU A 370 -18.56 -5.01 -28.51
N GLY A 371 -17.42 -4.42 -28.91
CA GLY A 371 -16.14 -4.59 -28.22
C GLY A 371 -16.19 -4.13 -26.76
N CYS A 372 -16.86 -3.00 -26.50
CA CYS A 372 -17.06 -2.47 -25.15
C CYS A 372 -17.83 -3.46 -24.27
N VAL A 373 -19.01 -3.89 -24.71
CA VAL A 373 -19.86 -4.83 -23.96
C VAL A 373 -19.16 -6.17 -23.76
N HIS A 374 -18.55 -6.72 -24.81
CA HIS A 374 -17.85 -8.00 -24.72
C HIS A 374 -16.76 -7.96 -23.63
N THR A 375 -15.94 -6.93 -23.64
CA THR A 375 -14.84 -6.75 -22.69
C THR A 375 -15.36 -6.48 -21.27
N ALA A 376 -16.43 -5.67 -21.13
CA ALA A 376 -17.09 -5.40 -19.86
C ALA A 376 -17.67 -6.68 -19.23
N LYS A 377 -18.21 -7.61 -20.02
CA LYS A 377 -18.69 -8.91 -19.52
C LYS A 377 -17.55 -9.78 -18.99
N LEU A 378 -16.38 -9.75 -19.63
CA LEU A 378 -15.19 -10.45 -19.14
C LEU A 378 -14.71 -9.87 -17.81
N ALA A 379 -14.68 -8.53 -17.71
CA ALA A 379 -14.39 -7.83 -16.46
C ALA A 379 -15.38 -8.23 -15.35
N LEU A 380 -16.68 -8.31 -15.67
CA LEU A 380 -17.73 -8.63 -14.70
C LEU A 380 -17.61 -10.06 -14.17
N ALA A 381 -17.31 -11.01 -15.04
CA ALA A 381 -17.10 -12.40 -14.64
C ALA A 381 -15.92 -12.51 -13.66
N ASN A 382 -14.82 -11.82 -13.95
CA ASN A 382 -13.64 -11.79 -13.08
C ASN A 382 -13.91 -11.04 -11.76
N ALA A 383 -14.60 -9.89 -11.81
CA ALA A 383 -14.99 -9.13 -10.63
C ALA A 383 -15.87 -9.96 -9.67
N LYS A 384 -16.86 -10.67 -10.21
CA LYS A 384 -17.74 -11.59 -9.44
C LYS A 384 -16.94 -12.75 -8.84
N ALA A 385 -16.02 -13.35 -9.61
CA ALA A 385 -15.17 -14.44 -9.15
C ALA A 385 -14.23 -14.00 -7.99
N MET A 386 -13.82 -12.74 -7.98
CA MET A 386 -13.01 -12.15 -6.92
C MET A 386 -13.84 -11.58 -5.75
N HIS A 387 -15.16 -11.51 -5.89
CA HIS A 387 -16.06 -10.80 -5.00
C HIS A 387 -15.72 -9.31 -4.83
N SER A 388 -15.23 -8.68 -5.90
CA SER A 388 -14.90 -7.26 -5.92
C SER A 388 -16.15 -6.43 -6.27
N LYS A 389 -16.84 -5.92 -5.25
CA LYS A 389 -18.05 -5.11 -5.43
C LYS A 389 -17.79 -3.76 -6.05
N THR A 390 -16.61 -3.19 -5.82
CA THR A 390 -16.20 -1.96 -6.49
C THR A 390 -16.09 -2.13 -8.00
N GLU A 391 -15.43 -3.19 -8.47
CA GLU A 391 -15.31 -3.42 -9.93
C GLU A 391 -16.67 -3.79 -10.54
N GLU A 392 -17.53 -4.53 -9.82
CA GLU A 392 -18.93 -4.73 -10.25
C GLU A 392 -19.65 -3.38 -10.44
N GLU A 393 -19.43 -2.41 -9.56
CA GLU A 393 -20.02 -1.06 -9.64
C GLU A 393 -19.41 -0.23 -10.79
N ASN A 394 -18.11 -0.34 -11.03
CA ASN A 394 -17.44 0.32 -12.17
C ASN A 394 -18.06 -0.14 -13.51
N ILE A 395 -18.39 -1.43 -13.61
CA ILE A 395 -19.02 -2.00 -14.81
C ILE A 395 -20.49 -1.56 -14.93
N LYS A 396 -21.21 -1.38 -13.81
CA LYS A 396 -22.54 -0.75 -13.83
C LYS A 396 -22.48 0.69 -14.32
N ASN A 397 -21.47 1.46 -13.89
CA ASN A 397 -21.26 2.82 -14.36
C ASN A 397 -20.96 2.84 -15.87
N LEU A 398 -20.13 1.91 -16.35
CA LEU A 398 -19.88 1.76 -17.80
C LEU A 398 -21.16 1.40 -18.58
N HIS A 399 -22.02 0.55 -18.02
CA HIS A 399 -23.34 0.27 -18.59
C HIS A 399 -24.24 1.52 -18.61
N ALA A 400 -24.23 2.32 -17.54
CA ALA A 400 -24.95 3.59 -17.52
C ALA A 400 -24.44 4.56 -18.60
N ASP A 401 -23.12 4.67 -18.79
CA ASP A 401 -22.51 5.46 -19.86
C ASP A 401 -22.97 4.99 -21.26
N LEU A 402 -23.03 3.66 -21.47
CA LEU A 402 -23.54 3.05 -22.71
C LEU A 402 -25.01 3.39 -22.95
N VAL A 403 -25.87 3.31 -21.93
CA VAL A 403 -27.29 3.67 -22.05
C VAL A 403 -27.44 5.17 -22.35
N GLN A 404 -26.66 6.03 -21.68
CA GLN A 404 -26.69 7.48 -21.90
C GLN A 404 -26.21 7.89 -23.30
N SER A 405 -25.39 7.06 -23.97
CA SER A 405 -25.01 7.29 -25.37
C SER A 405 -26.19 7.28 -26.35
N GLY A 406 -27.35 6.75 -25.93
CA GLY A 406 -28.57 6.68 -26.73
C GLY A 406 -28.56 5.60 -27.81
N VAL A 407 -27.51 4.79 -27.90
CA VAL A 407 -27.42 3.67 -28.83
C VAL A 407 -28.30 2.53 -28.34
N LYS A 408 -29.31 2.13 -29.13
CA LYS A 408 -30.09 0.91 -28.87
C LYS A 408 -29.34 -0.29 -29.42
N SER A 409 -28.92 -1.20 -28.55
CA SER A 409 -28.17 -2.40 -28.93
C SER A 409 -28.53 -3.56 -28.01
N PRO A 410 -28.86 -4.75 -28.54
CA PRO A 410 -29.14 -5.93 -27.71
C PRO A 410 -27.94 -6.35 -26.87
N TYR A 411 -26.73 -5.94 -27.24
CA TYR A 411 -25.53 -6.17 -26.42
C TYR A 411 -25.58 -5.36 -25.12
N ILE A 412 -26.07 -4.11 -25.16
CA ILE A 412 -26.21 -3.27 -23.96
C ILE A 412 -27.26 -3.89 -23.04
N ASP A 413 -28.41 -4.30 -23.58
CA ASP A 413 -29.47 -4.96 -22.81
C ASP A 413 -28.96 -6.27 -22.18
N ASN A 414 -28.15 -7.05 -22.91
CA ASN A 414 -27.56 -8.27 -22.38
C ASN A 414 -26.58 -8.00 -21.22
N LEU A 415 -25.77 -6.94 -21.30
CA LEU A 415 -24.92 -6.52 -20.18
C LEU A 415 -25.77 -6.11 -18.98
N GLY A 416 -26.88 -5.38 -19.21
CA GLY A 416 -27.86 -5.03 -18.18
C GLY A 416 -28.38 -6.28 -17.46
N VAL A 417 -28.81 -7.31 -18.19
CA VAL A 417 -29.28 -8.59 -17.61
C VAL A 417 -28.22 -9.26 -16.74
N GLU A 418 -26.96 -9.29 -17.17
CA GLU A 418 -25.84 -9.87 -16.40
C GLU A 418 -25.54 -9.08 -15.11
N LEU A 419 -25.86 -7.78 -15.11
CA LEU A 419 -25.78 -6.89 -13.95
C LEU A 419 -27.06 -6.92 -13.08
N GLY A 420 -28.12 -7.60 -13.52
CA GLY A 420 -29.42 -7.62 -12.84
C GLY A 420 -30.24 -6.34 -13.03
N ILE A 421 -29.96 -5.58 -14.09
CA ILE A 421 -30.66 -4.34 -14.48
C ILE A 421 -31.57 -4.69 -15.66
N PHE A 422 -32.87 -4.58 -15.48
CA PHE A 422 -33.86 -4.84 -16.53
C PHE A 422 -34.42 -3.51 -17.05
N PRO A 423 -34.60 -3.36 -18.37
CA PRO A 423 -35.28 -2.19 -18.92
C PRO A 423 -36.74 -2.15 -18.43
N ASP A 424 -37.18 -0.98 -17.99
CA ASP A 424 -38.58 -0.72 -17.58
C ASP A 424 -39.56 -0.80 -18.77
#